data_AF-A0A1V5DLE1-F1
#
_entry.id   AF-A0A1V5DLE1-F1
#
_cell.length_a   1.000
_cell.length_b   1.000
_cell.length_c   1.000
_cell.angle_alpha   90.00
_cell.angle_beta   90.00
_cell.angle_gamma   90.00
#
_symmetry.space_group_name_H-M   'P 1'
#
loop_
_entity.id
_entity.type
_entity.pdbx_description
1 polymer ?
#
loop_
_entity_poly.entity_id
_entity_poly.type
_entity_poly.pdbx_seq_one_letter_code
_entity_poly.pdbx_strand_id
1 'polypeptide(L)'
;MNIRDLLGAMVQSGMSASSNERIKNSLGGGMLDNLGNMLGGSSGQTGGGGGGIGDLLSSVLGGGQKGPAAPGSGGGLGDLLSNMLGSAGQAVGGNRNIAIGGLGALIGSLLGGGGKSVGGAVGGGLMAVLASLAFNALKGSGQKNPSIPVGLLEPQTEMEQLQMEQSSELVLRAMINATKSDGEIDQNEIDRMLGKISEIGIDEEGRDYLRTQLQQPMETEALIAAAQGQPELAAQIYAASLLAIEVDTQAEKDYLERLAQGLGLTPEITRRIQELVGLQQA
;
A
#
# COMPACT_ATOMS: atom_id res chain seq x y z
N MET A 1 -10.03 19.36 -8.23
CA MET A 1 -9.96 18.32 -7.18
C MET A 1 -9.04 17.16 -7.57
N ASN A 2 -7.99 16.89 -6.76
CA ASN A 2 -7.11 15.72 -6.92
C ASN A 2 -7.42 14.67 -5.84
N ILE A 3 -8.20 13.63 -6.19
CA ILE A 3 -8.57 12.51 -5.29
C ILE A 3 -7.35 11.81 -4.69
N ARG A 4 -6.24 11.79 -5.43
CA ARG A 4 -4.96 11.22 -5.00
C ARG A 4 -4.39 11.94 -3.78
N ASP A 5 -4.47 13.26 -3.74
CA ASP A 5 -3.95 14.02 -2.60
C ASP A 5 -4.81 13.72 -1.35
N LEU A 6 -6.14 13.64 -1.53
CA LEU A 6 -7.08 13.31 -0.46
C LEU A 6 -6.85 11.92 0.14
N LEU A 7 -6.60 10.92 -0.70
CA LEU A 7 -6.20 9.56 -0.28
C LEU A 7 -4.94 9.57 0.57
N GLY A 8 -3.93 10.32 0.14
CA GLY A 8 -2.68 10.49 0.88
C GLY A 8 -2.91 11.09 2.27
N ALA A 9 -3.72 12.14 2.33
CA ALA A 9 -4.04 12.82 3.57
C ALA A 9 -4.91 11.96 4.52
N MET A 10 -5.82 11.15 3.99
CA MET A 10 -6.64 10.23 4.80
C MET A 10 -5.78 9.17 5.48
N VAL A 11 -4.85 8.54 4.78
CA VAL A 11 -3.95 7.54 5.39
C VAL A 11 -3.15 8.17 6.53
N GLN A 12 -2.59 9.34 6.30
CA GLN A 12 -1.80 10.04 7.32
C GLN A 12 -2.63 10.51 8.52
N SER A 13 -3.93 10.80 8.34
CA SER A 13 -4.80 11.32 9.40
C SER A 13 -5.64 10.27 10.13
N GLY A 14 -5.98 9.16 9.46
CA GLY A 14 -6.84 8.07 9.94
C GLY A 14 -6.09 6.89 10.57
N MET A 15 -4.76 6.80 10.42
CA MET A 15 -3.99 5.75 11.08
C MET A 15 -3.93 5.96 12.60
N SER A 16 -4.44 5.01 13.35
CA SER A 16 -4.29 4.91 14.81
C SER A 16 -2.81 4.81 15.22
N ALA A 17 -2.51 5.10 16.49
CA ALA A 17 -1.16 4.95 17.04
C ALA A 17 -0.62 3.51 16.89
N SER A 18 -1.50 2.52 17.04
CA SER A 18 -1.25 1.08 16.87
C SER A 18 -0.98 0.68 15.41
N SER A 19 -1.68 1.27 14.43
CA SER A 19 -1.36 1.09 13.01
C SER A 19 0.04 1.58 12.67
N ASN A 20 0.45 2.71 13.26
CA ASN A 20 1.79 3.26 13.08
C ASN A 20 2.85 2.35 13.74
N GLU A 21 2.55 1.78 14.90
CA GLU A 21 3.42 0.81 15.60
C GLU A 21 3.57 -0.51 14.84
N ARG A 22 2.49 -1.04 14.25
CA ARG A 22 2.54 -2.25 13.40
C ARG A 22 3.44 -2.05 12.19
N ILE A 23 3.30 -0.92 11.51
CA ILE A 23 4.12 -0.57 10.35
C ILE A 23 5.57 -0.33 10.78
N LYS A 24 5.81 0.36 11.90
CA LYS A 24 7.15 0.57 12.43
C LYS A 24 7.82 -0.73 12.88
N ASN A 25 7.06 -1.67 13.44
CA ASN A 25 7.56 -2.98 13.86
C ASN A 25 7.80 -3.91 12.67
N SER A 26 6.97 -3.82 11.63
CA SER A 26 7.15 -4.60 10.40
C SER A 26 8.25 -4.04 9.49
N LEU A 27 8.53 -2.73 9.54
CA LEU A 27 9.60 -2.08 8.76
C LEU A 27 10.92 -1.85 9.50
N GLY A 28 10.92 -1.76 10.84
CA GLY A 28 12.06 -1.26 11.62
C GLY A 28 12.66 -2.21 12.66
N GLY A 29 12.02 -3.33 12.98
CA GLY A 29 12.42 -4.17 14.12
C GLY A 29 13.49 -5.24 13.84
N GLY A 30 13.73 -5.62 12.58
CA GLY A 30 14.58 -6.77 12.26
C GLY A 30 16.00 -6.45 11.80
N MET A 31 16.27 -5.21 11.36
CA MET A 31 17.53 -4.88 10.67
C MET A 31 18.61 -4.34 11.61
N LEU A 32 18.24 -3.56 12.63
CA LEU A 32 19.19 -2.98 13.58
C LEU A 32 19.74 -4.00 14.57
N ASP A 33 18.93 -4.96 15.02
CA ASP A 33 19.39 -6.05 15.90
C ASP A 33 20.26 -7.06 15.15
N ASN A 34 19.96 -7.33 13.87
CA ASN A 34 20.86 -8.11 13.01
C ASN A 34 22.15 -7.35 12.69
N LEU A 35 22.11 -6.02 12.51
CA LEU A 35 23.33 -5.21 12.36
C LEU A 35 24.13 -5.17 13.66
N GLY A 36 23.49 -5.07 14.82
CA GLY A 36 24.16 -5.12 16.13
C GLY A 36 24.88 -6.45 16.36
N ASN A 37 24.25 -7.57 15.97
CA ASN A 37 24.88 -8.89 16.04
C ASN A 37 25.92 -9.15 14.94
N MET A 38 25.82 -8.49 13.78
CA MET A 38 26.81 -8.58 12.70
C MET A 38 28.02 -7.66 12.91
N LEU A 39 27.83 -6.50 13.55
CA LEU A 39 28.90 -5.55 13.92
C LEU A 39 29.57 -5.90 15.25
N GLY A 40 28.86 -6.62 16.14
CA GLY A 40 29.40 -7.11 17.42
C GLY A 40 30.03 -8.51 17.36
N GLY A 41 29.90 -9.21 16.22
CA GLY A 41 30.29 -10.62 16.07
C GLY A 41 31.65 -10.89 15.40
N SER A 42 32.49 -9.88 15.16
CA SER A 42 33.80 -10.07 14.51
C SER A 42 34.96 -9.44 15.29
N SER A 43 35.03 -9.70 16.60
CA SER A 43 36.28 -9.56 17.35
C SER A 43 37.21 -10.73 17.00
N GLY A 44 37.83 -10.68 15.83
CA GLY A 44 38.83 -11.66 15.42
C GLY A 44 39.29 -11.46 13.98
N GLN A 45 40.51 -10.93 13.85
CA GLN A 45 41.40 -11.07 12.70
C GLN A 45 41.43 -9.90 11.68
N THR A 46 42.25 -8.91 12.04
CA THR A 46 43.32 -8.30 11.21
C THR A 46 43.12 -8.17 9.70
N GLY A 47 43.09 -6.92 9.21
CA GLY A 47 43.75 -6.54 7.96
C GLY A 47 42.94 -5.65 7.02
N GLY A 48 43.26 -4.35 7.03
CA GLY A 48 43.38 -3.49 5.84
C GLY A 48 42.16 -3.25 4.92
N GLY A 49 41.81 -1.98 4.76
CA GLY A 49 41.10 -1.47 3.57
C GLY A 49 39.78 -0.80 3.89
N GLY A 50 39.71 0.52 3.65
CA GLY A 50 38.51 1.32 3.90
C GLY A 50 37.33 0.89 3.03
N GLY A 51 36.29 0.35 3.67
CA GLY A 51 34.97 0.14 3.08
C GLY A 51 34.05 1.28 3.51
N GLY A 52 34.05 2.36 2.72
CA GLY A 52 33.12 3.47 2.92
C GLY A 52 31.72 3.12 2.40
N ILE A 53 30.72 3.84 2.90
CA ILE A 53 29.30 3.76 2.51
C ILE A 53 29.09 3.86 0.98
N GLY A 54 30.06 4.40 0.24
CA GLY A 54 30.08 4.43 -1.23
C GLY A 54 30.09 3.04 -1.90
N ASP A 55 30.72 2.03 -1.31
CA ASP A 55 30.72 0.66 -1.87
C ASP A 55 29.37 -0.05 -1.65
N LEU A 56 28.69 0.27 -0.55
CA LEU A 56 27.33 -0.21 -0.28
C LEU A 56 26.31 0.41 -1.24
N LEU A 57 26.43 1.71 -1.53
CA LEU A 57 25.56 2.34 -2.54
C LEU A 57 25.86 1.82 -3.95
N SER A 58 27.12 1.58 -4.29
CA SER A 58 27.52 0.99 -5.57
C SER A 58 26.93 -0.41 -5.77
N SER A 59 26.97 -1.27 -4.75
CA SER A 59 26.43 -2.63 -4.81
C SER A 59 24.89 -2.68 -4.84
N VAL A 60 24.20 -1.64 -4.36
CA VAL A 60 22.73 -1.55 -4.40
C VAL A 60 22.23 -0.92 -5.70
N LEU A 61 23.02 -0.03 -6.30
CA LEU A 61 22.62 0.70 -7.52
C LEU A 61 23.20 0.10 -8.82
N GLY A 62 24.23 -0.76 -8.73
CA GLY A 62 24.90 -1.32 -9.89
C GLY A 62 25.31 -2.77 -9.68
N GLY A 63 24.50 -3.73 -10.15
CA GLY A 63 24.93 -5.12 -10.08
C GLY A 63 23.91 -6.16 -10.53
N GLY A 64 23.53 -6.15 -11.81
CA GLY A 64 22.81 -7.24 -12.47
C GLY A 64 23.68 -8.48 -12.68
N GLN A 65 24.20 -9.09 -11.61
CA GLN A 65 24.98 -10.32 -11.71
C GLN A 65 24.45 -11.40 -10.77
N LYS A 66 23.79 -12.39 -11.39
CA LYS A 66 23.36 -13.65 -10.79
C LYS A 66 24.51 -14.32 -10.03
N GLY A 67 24.52 -14.20 -8.72
CA GLY A 67 25.22 -15.11 -7.83
C GLY A 67 24.33 -16.30 -7.47
N PRO A 68 24.88 -17.50 -7.23
CA PRO A 68 24.12 -18.68 -6.84
C PRO A 68 23.54 -18.48 -5.44
N ALA A 69 22.22 -18.65 -5.32
CA ALA A 69 21.46 -18.47 -4.10
C ALA A 69 21.94 -19.39 -2.97
N ALA A 70 22.25 -18.80 -1.81
CA ALA A 70 22.29 -19.52 -0.54
C ALA A 70 20.84 -19.76 -0.06
N PRO A 71 20.44 -21.00 0.28
CA PRO A 71 19.11 -21.27 0.81
C PRO A 71 19.07 -20.91 2.30
N GLY A 72 18.28 -19.90 2.68
CA GLY A 72 17.97 -19.72 4.11
C GLY A 72 17.57 -18.33 4.63
N SER A 73 17.65 -17.24 3.85
CA SER A 73 17.27 -15.90 4.34
C SER A 73 16.27 -15.18 3.43
N GLY A 74 15.30 -15.92 2.89
CA GLY A 74 14.21 -15.40 2.05
C GLY A 74 12.98 -15.06 2.88
N GLY A 75 12.95 -13.86 3.46
CA GLY A 75 11.78 -13.36 4.19
C GLY A 75 11.71 -11.84 4.30
N GLY A 76 12.64 -11.12 3.66
CA GLY A 76 12.68 -9.66 3.71
C GLY A 76 11.78 -9.02 2.65
N LEU A 77 11.30 -7.82 2.95
CA LEU A 77 10.63 -6.93 1.99
C LEU A 77 11.42 -6.77 0.66
N GLY A 78 12.75 -6.82 0.70
CA GLY A 78 13.59 -6.78 -0.50
C GLY A 78 13.39 -7.97 -1.45
N ASP A 79 13.13 -9.17 -0.89
CA ASP A 79 12.88 -10.37 -1.68
C ASP A 79 11.45 -10.37 -2.25
N LEU A 80 10.48 -9.84 -1.48
CA LEU A 80 9.14 -9.56 -1.97
C LEU A 80 9.14 -8.52 -3.10
N LEU A 81 9.91 -7.44 -2.95
CA LEU A 81 10.06 -6.40 -3.98
C LEU A 81 10.76 -6.94 -5.23
N SER A 82 11.83 -7.70 -5.08
CA SER A 82 12.55 -8.32 -6.20
C SER A 82 11.66 -9.30 -6.97
N ASN A 83 10.95 -10.17 -6.26
CA ASN A 83 10.00 -11.12 -6.86
C ASN A 83 8.80 -10.41 -7.50
N MET A 84 8.31 -9.33 -6.89
CA MET A 84 7.25 -8.50 -7.45
C MET A 84 7.72 -7.80 -8.72
N LEU A 85 8.87 -7.13 -8.69
CA LEU A 85 9.42 -6.42 -9.84
C LEU A 85 9.75 -7.37 -10.99
N GLY A 86 10.34 -8.53 -10.69
CA GLY A 86 10.60 -9.56 -11.69
C GLY A 86 9.33 -10.10 -12.32
N SER A 87 8.29 -10.36 -11.52
CA SER A 87 7.05 -10.93 -12.04
C SER A 87 6.11 -9.93 -12.70
N ALA A 88 6.03 -8.71 -12.18
CA ALA A 88 5.31 -7.63 -12.84
C ALA A 88 6.06 -7.21 -14.12
N GLY A 89 7.40 -7.23 -14.14
CA GLY A 89 8.24 -7.00 -15.33
C GLY A 89 8.00 -8.02 -16.44
N GLN A 90 7.78 -9.28 -16.04
CA GLN A 90 7.43 -10.36 -16.96
C GLN A 90 5.98 -10.27 -17.45
N ALA A 91 5.05 -9.78 -16.63
CA ALA A 91 3.65 -9.57 -17.00
C ALA A 91 3.41 -8.35 -17.90
N VAL A 92 4.21 -7.27 -17.77
CA VAL A 92 4.14 -6.09 -18.65
C VAL A 92 4.87 -6.26 -20.00
N GLY A 93 5.58 -7.37 -20.20
CA GLY A 93 6.27 -7.66 -21.46
C GLY A 93 7.54 -6.85 -21.71
N GLY A 94 8.31 -6.52 -20.66
CA GLY A 94 9.64 -5.89 -20.75
C GLY A 94 9.73 -4.47 -21.35
N ASN A 95 8.65 -3.99 -21.99
CA ASN A 95 8.62 -2.76 -22.79
C ASN A 95 7.67 -1.68 -22.23
N ARG A 96 7.02 -1.94 -21.09
CA ARG A 96 6.19 -0.98 -20.37
C ARG A 96 6.84 -0.70 -19.01
N ASN A 97 7.06 0.58 -18.70
CA ASN A 97 7.49 0.97 -17.38
C ASN A 97 6.38 0.64 -16.38
N ILE A 98 6.65 -0.31 -15.49
CA ILE A 98 5.92 -0.41 -14.23
C ILE A 98 6.15 0.91 -13.51
N ALA A 99 5.13 1.45 -12.85
CA ALA A 99 5.23 2.62 -11.98
C ALA A 99 6.09 2.29 -10.73
N ILE A 100 7.35 1.93 -10.95
CA ILE A 100 8.43 1.87 -9.97
C ILE A 100 8.60 3.26 -9.32
N GLY A 101 8.17 4.32 -10.02
CA GLY A 101 8.08 5.67 -9.49
C GLY A 101 7.13 5.84 -8.30
N GLY A 102 6.03 5.09 -8.19
CA GLY A 102 5.08 5.22 -7.07
C GLY A 102 5.62 4.69 -5.75
N LEU A 103 6.27 3.51 -5.78
CA LEU A 103 6.91 2.92 -4.60
C LEU A 103 8.27 3.57 -4.30
N GLY A 104 9.03 3.97 -5.32
CA GLY A 104 10.25 4.76 -5.16
C GLY A 104 9.99 6.15 -4.58
N ALA A 105 8.87 6.78 -4.93
CA ALA A 105 8.43 8.04 -4.33
C ALA A 105 7.92 7.84 -2.89
N LEU A 106 7.26 6.73 -2.58
CA LEU A 106 6.87 6.39 -1.21
C LEU A 106 8.12 6.18 -0.32
N ILE A 107 9.10 5.42 -0.80
CA ILE A 107 10.37 5.22 -0.07
C ILE A 107 11.16 6.54 0.00
N GLY A 108 11.22 7.33 -1.07
CA GLY A 108 11.91 8.62 -1.07
C GLY A 108 11.29 9.67 -0.14
N SER A 109 9.96 9.70 -0.06
CA SER A 109 9.21 10.61 0.84
C SER A 109 9.22 10.15 2.29
N LEU A 110 9.21 8.83 2.55
CA LEU A 110 9.20 8.26 3.89
C LEU A 110 10.62 8.15 4.50
N LEU A 111 11.67 8.10 3.67
CA LEU A 111 13.08 8.07 4.08
C LEU A 111 13.75 9.46 4.10
N GLY A 112 13.05 10.53 3.70
CA GLY A 112 13.57 11.89 3.78
C GLY A 112 14.63 12.25 2.73
N GLY A 113 14.60 11.59 1.56
CA GLY A 113 15.50 11.86 0.43
C GLY A 113 14.84 12.75 -0.62
N GLY A 114 15.14 14.05 -0.59
CA GLY A 114 14.59 15.04 -1.52
C GLY A 114 15.03 14.85 -2.98
N GLY A 115 14.08 15.01 -3.91
CA GLY A 115 14.38 15.07 -5.35
C GLY A 115 13.15 15.05 -6.25
N LYS A 116 12.44 16.19 -6.36
CA LYS A 116 11.54 16.52 -7.49
C LYS A 116 10.49 15.46 -7.86
N SER A 117 9.50 15.27 -7.01
CA SER A 117 8.21 14.67 -7.38
C SER A 117 7.09 15.37 -6.61
N VAL A 118 7.09 16.71 -6.68
CA VAL A 118 6.07 17.56 -6.06
C VAL A 118 4.99 17.78 -7.12
N GLY A 119 3.84 17.12 -6.97
CA GLY A 119 2.67 17.32 -7.82
C GLY A 119 1.70 16.13 -7.96
N GLY A 120 2.08 14.92 -7.56
CA GLY A 120 1.18 13.75 -7.68
C GLY A 120 1.64 12.48 -6.95
N ALA A 121 2.60 12.61 -6.03
CA ALA A 121 3.34 11.47 -5.46
C ALA A 121 2.67 10.81 -4.25
N VAL A 122 1.84 11.53 -3.48
CA VAL A 122 1.33 10.99 -2.19
C VAL A 122 0.21 9.97 -2.42
N GLY A 123 -0.78 10.26 -3.27
CA GLY A 123 -1.82 9.28 -3.62
C GLY A 123 -1.38 8.18 -4.58
N GLY A 124 -0.41 8.48 -5.47
CA GLY A 124 0.18 7.47 -6.35
C GLY A 124 0.92 6.38 -5.56
N GLY A 125 1.58 6.75 -4.46
CA GLY A 125 2.27 5.81 -3.59
C GLY A 125 1.33 4.82 -2.90
N LEU A 126 0.24 5.31 -2.29
CA LEU A 126 -0.76 4.44 -1.66
C LEU A 126 -1.42 3.51 -2.69
N MET A 127 -1.83 4.04 -3.84
CA MET A 127 -2.45 3.23 -4.89
C MET A 127 -1.49 2.14 -5.40
N ALA A 128 -0.20 2.45 -5.52
CA ALA A 128 0.83 1.47 -5.89
C ALA A 128 1.02 0.40 -4.81
N VAL A 129 0.99 0.77 -3.53
CA VAL A 129 1.03 -0.20 -2.42
C VAL A 129 -0.19 -1.11 -2.46
N LEU A 130 -1.40 -0.55 -2.50
CA LEU A 130 -2.65 -1.32 -2.57
C LEU A 130 -2.68 -2.24 -3.80
N ALA A 131 -2.24 -1.73 -4.94
CA ALA A 131 -2.08 -2.51 -6.16
C ALA A 131 -1.09 -3.67 -6.00
N SER A 132 0.05 -3.44 -5.33
CA SER A 132 1.03 -4.48 -5.06
C SER A 132 0.47 -5.57 -4.13
N LEU A 133 -0.28 -5.19 -3.11
CA LEU A 133 -0.93 -6.09 -2.16
C LEU A 133 -1.97 -6.96 -2.87
N ALA A 134 -2.85 -6.33 -3.65
CA ALA A 134 -3.86 -7.00 -4.46
C ALA A 134 -3.22 -7.98 -5.46
N PHE A 135 -2.25 -7.52 -6.25
CA PHE A 135 -1.55 -8.35 -7.23
C PHE A 135 -0.86 -9.54 -6.57
N ASN A 136 -0.17 -9.31 -5.44
CA ASN A 136 0.50 -10.38 -4.72
C ASN A 136 -0.51 -11.41 -4.23
N ALA A 137 -1.59 -10.97 -3.57
CA ALA A 137 -2.63 -11.84 -3.03
C ALA A 137 -3.27 -12.72 -4.11
N LEU A 138 -3.71 -12.13 -5.22
CA LEU A 138 -4.30 -12.86 -6.36
C LEU A 138 -3.30 -13.85 -6.99
N LYS A 139 -2.05 -13.43 -7.16
CA LYS A 139 -1.04 -14.30 -7.78
C LYS A 139 -0.76 -15.55 -6.94
N GLY A 140 -0.64 -15.42 -5.63
CA GLY A 140 -0.35 -16.58 -4.77
C GLY A 140 -1.58 -17.32 -4.25
N SER A 141 -2.80 -16.87 -4.55
CA SER A 141 -4.01 -17.70 -4.43
C SER A 141 -4.16 -18.71 -5.59
N GLY A 142 -3.23 -18.71 -6.55
CA GLY A 142 -3.24 -19.62 -7.69
C GLY A 142 -3.98 -19.09 -8.91
N GLN A 143 -4.38 -17.81 -8.90
CA GLN A 143 -4.96 -17.16 -10.09
C GLN A 143 -3.91 -17.15 -11.21
N LYS A 144 -4.27 -17.75 -12.34
CA LYS A 144 -3.38 -17.82 -13.50
C LYS A 144 -3.37 -16.46 -14.21
N ASN A 145 -2.21 -15.80 -14.17
CA ASN A 145 -1.93 -14.56 -14.88
C ASN A 145 -2.88 -13.40 -14.47
N PRO A 146 -2.86 -12.97 -13.19
CA PRO A 146 -3.62 -11.80 -12.76
C PRO A 146 -3.22 -10.57 -13.60
N SER A 147 -4.19 -9.74 -13.95
CA SER A 147 -3.93 -8.49 -14.63
C SER A 147 -3.16 -7.56 -13.70
N ILE A 148 -2.44 -6.61 -14.29
CA ILE A 148 -1.69 -5.64 -13.49
C ILE A 148 -2.68 -4.57 -13.05
N PRO A 149 -2.85 -4.34 -11.73
CA PRO A 149 -3.78 -3.32 -11.28
C PRO A 149 -3.34 -1.93 -11.72
N VAL A 150 -4.31 -1.05 -11.97
CA VAL A 150 -4.11 0.29 -12.54
C VAL A 150 -3.12 1.14 -11.73
N GLY A 151 -3.02 0.93 -10.41
CA GLY A 151 -2.08 1.63 -9.53
C GLY A 151 -0.59 1.27 -9.71
N LEU A 152 -0.26 0.18 -10.43
CA LEU A 152 1.13 -0.22 -10.73
C LEU A 152 1.62 0.25 -12.11
N LEU A 153 0.77 0.91 -12.89
CA LEU A 153 1.09 1.36 -14.23
C LEU A 153 1.15 2.88 -14.25
N GLU A 154 2.14 3.43 -14.96
CA GLU A 154 2.15 4.85 -15.25
C GLU A 154 1.21 5.08 -16.44
N PRO A 155 0.11 5.84 -16.28
CA PRO A 155 -0.88 5.97 -17.34
C PRO A 155 -0.29 6.78 -18.50
N GLN A 156 -0.31 6.21 -19.70
CA GLN A 156 0.25 6.81 -20.91
C GLN A 156 -0.80 7.46 -21.79
N THR A 157 -2.08 7.11 -21.59
CA THR A 157 -3.21 7.65 -22.33
C THR A 157 -4.22 8.34 -21.41
N GLU A 158 -5.00 9.28 -21.94
CA GLU A 158 -6.09 9.93 -21.20
C GLU A 158 -7.10 8.91 -20.64
N MET A 159 -7.40 7.84 -21.40
CA MET A 159 -8.28 6.76 -20.92
C MET A 159 -7.71 5.98 -19.73
N GLU A 160 -6.40 5.79 -19.69
CA GLU A 160 -5.72 5.16 -18.54
C GLU A 160 -5.67 6.10 -17.33
N GLN A 161 -5.49 7.41 -17.56
CA GLN A 161 -5.56 8.41 -16.49
C GLN A 161 -6.95 8.44 -15.84
N LEU A 162 -8.01 8.47 -16.66
CA LEU A 162 -9.39 8.42 -16.17
C LEU A 162 -9.69 7.14 -15.39
N GLN A 163 -9.25 5.97 -15.86
CA GLN A 163 -9.39 4.71 -15.11
C GLN A 163 -8.65 4.74 -13.77
N MET A 164 -7.46 5.34 -13.73
CA MET A 164 -6.69 5.47 -12.50
C MET A 164 -7.37 6.40 -11.50
N GLU A 165 -7.95 7.51 -11.97
CA GLU A 165 -8.73 8.43 -11.15
C GLU A 165 -9.99 7.77 -10.58
N GLN A 166 -10.76 7.07 -11.42
CA GLN A 166 -11.94 6.31 -10.99
C GLN A 166 -11.60 5.23 -9.97
N SER A 167 -10.51 4.49 -10.21
CA SER A 167 -10.04 3.47 -9.26
C SER A 167 -9.62 4.09 -7.93
N SER A 168 -8.95 5.25 -7.98
CA SER A 168 -8.57 6.00 -6.78
C SER A 168 -9.79 6.47 -6.01
N GLU A 169 -10.82 6.95 -6.70
CA GLU A 169 -12.08 7.37 -6.08
C GLU A 169 -12.78 6.20 -5.37
N LEU A 170 -12.84 5.04 -6.01
CA LEU A 170 -13.45 3.84 -5.42
C LEU A 170 -12.67 3.36 -4.19
N VAL A 171 -11.35 3.38 -4.24
CA VAL A 171 -10.50 3.06 -3.09
C VAL A 171 -10.74 4.03 -1.94
N LEU A 172 -10.83 5.34 -2.24
CA LEU A 172 -11.10 6.35 -1.22
C LEU A 172 -12.47 6.12 -0.57
N ARG A 173 -13.51 5.93 -1.39
CA ARG A 173 -14.86 5.64 -0.90
C ARG A 173 -14.90 4.36 -0.08
N ALA A 174 -14.13 3.34 -0.45
CA ALA A 174 -14.01 2.11 0.32
C ALA A 174 -13.41 2.35 1.72
N MET A 175 -12.37 3.18 1.82
CA MET A 175 -11.80 3.58 3.11
C MET A 175 -12.81 4.34 3.97
N ILE A 176 -13.49 5.35 3.40
CA ILE A 176 -14.54 6.10 4.11
C ILE A 176 -15.65 5.17 4.59
N ASN A 177 -16.10 4.28 3.71
CA ASN A 177 -17.15 3.33 4.02
C ASN A 177 -16.74 2.34 5.10
N ALA A 178 -15.46 1.93 5.13
CA ALA A 178 -14.91 1.11 6.21
C ALA A 178 -14.91 1.86 7.54
N THR A 179 -14.41 3.10 7.56
CA THR A 179 -14.41 3.95 8.77
C THR A 179 -15.82 4.16 9.35
N LYS A 180 -16.86 4.15 8.51
CA LYS A 180 -18.26 4.30 8.94
C LYS A 180 -18.91 3.01 9.45
N SER A 181 -18.23 1.87 9.37
CA SER A 181 -18.86 0.56 9.54
C SER A 181 -19.29 0.24 10.98
N ASP A 182 -18.70 0.89 11.98
CA ASP A 182 -19.12 0.80 13.38
C ASP A 182 -20.38 1.62 13.70
N GLY A 183 -20.76 2.54 12.80
CA GLY A 183 -21.94 3.39 12.92
C GLY A 183 -21.76 4.64 13.78
N GLU A 184 -20.55 4.99 14.23
CA GLU A 184 -20.32 6.05 15.22
C GLU A 184 -19.46 7.24 14.74
N ILE A 185 -19.47 7.57 13.45
CA ILE A 185 -18.84 8.83 13.03
C ILE A 185 -19.72 10.02 13.44
N ASP A 186 -19.36 10.65 14.56
CA ASP A 186 -19.98 11.89 15.02
C ASP A 186 -19.38 13.12 14.33
N GLN A 187 -20.02 14.28 14.51
CA GLN A 187 -19.55 15.51 13.89
C GLN A 187 -18.19 15.98 14.41
N ASN A 188 -17.83 15.66 15.65
CA ASN A 188 -16.51 16.01 16.19
C ASN A 188 -15.41 15.19 15.54
N GLU A 189 -15.68 13.95 15.19
CA GLU A 189 -14.77 13.07 14.46
C GLU A 189 -14.60 13.52 13.02
N ILE A 190 -15.70 13.90 12.35
CA ILE A 190 -15.66 14.51 11.01
C ILE A 190 -14.80 15.78 11.03
N ASP A 191 -15.04 16.67 11.99
CA ASP A 191 -14.28 17.92 12.12
C ASP A 191 -12.79 17.67 12.41
N ARG A 192 -12.46 16.64 13.21
CA ARG A 192 -11.07 16.23 13.45
C ARG A 192 -10.41 15.69 12.20
N MET A 193 -11.08 14.81 11.44
CA MET A 193 -10.53 14.27 10.20
C MET A 193 -10.31 15.39 9.17
N LEU A 194 -11.29 16.26 8.98
CA LEU A 194 -11.18 17.42 8.09
C LEU A 194 -10.07 18.38 8.53
N GLY A 195 -9.88 18.57 9.85
CA GLY A 195 -8.80 19.37 10.42
C GLY A 195 -7.42 18.81 10.05
N LYS A 196 -7.16 17.53 10.36
CA LYS A 196 -5.89 16.86 10.02
C LYS A 196 -5.59 16.89 8.52
N ILE A 197 -6.61 16.71 7.68
CA ILE A 197 -6.47 16.72 6.23
C ILE A 197 -6.13 18.13 5.70
N SER A 198 -6.63 19.18 6.36
CA SER A 198 -6.26 20.57 6.07
C SER A 198 -4.80 20.86 6.40
N GLU A 199 -4.28 20.31 7.51
CA GLU A 199 -2.87 20.45 7.90
C GLU A 199 -1.91 19.81 6.89
N ILE A 200 -2.39 18.82 6.13
CA ILE A 200 -1.63 18.11 5.09
C ILE A 200 -1.72 18.83 3.72
N GLY A 201 -2.44 19.97 3.65
CA GLY A 201 -2.47 20.84 2.47
C GLY A 201 -3.53 20.49 1.44
N ILE A 202 -4.58 19.76 1.82
CA ILE A 202 -5.73 19.50 0.95
C ILE A 202 -6.56 20.77 0.76
N ASP A 203 -6.95 21.02 -0.49
CA ASP A 203 -7.75 22.16 -0.91
C ASP A 203 -9.20 22.10 -0.39
N GLU A 204 -9.89 23.23 -0.47
CA GLU A 204 -11.28 23.36 0.00
C GLU A 204 -12.21 22.40 -0.73
N GLU A 205 -12.01 22.21 -2.04
CA GLU A 205 -12.74 21.24 -2.85
C GLU A 205 -12.63 19.82 -2.26
N GLY A 206 -11.42 19.33 -1.98
CA GLY A 206 -11.22 18.01 -1.41
C GLY A 206 -11.88 17.85 -0.02
N ARG A 207 -11.80 18.89 0.81
CA ARG A 207 -12.46 18.89 2.13
C ARG A 207 -13.99 18.80 2.02
N ASP A 208 -14.57 19.53 1.07
CA ASP A 208 -16.01 19.50 0.83
C ASP A 208 -16.47 18.15 0.28
N TYR A 209 -15.69 17.54 -0.60
CA TYR A 209 -15.93 16.17 -1.06
C TYR A 209 -15.92 15.20 0.11
N LEU A 210 -14.87 15.21 0.93
CA LEU A 210 -14.76 14.29 2.06
C LEU A 210 -15.91 14.46 3.05
N ARG A 211 -16.26 15.71 3.39
CA ARG A 211 -17.41 16.00 4.25
C ARG A 211 -18.69 15.40 3.67
N THR A 212 -18.91 15.57 2.36
CA THR A 212 -20.08 15.04 1.67
C THR A 212 -20.12 13.51 1.75
N GLN A 213 -19.00 12.83 1.51
CA GLN A 213 -18.88 11.37 1.55
C GLN A 213 -19.07 10.80 2.97
N LEU A 214 -18.52 11.47 3.99
CA LEU A 214 -18.70 11.09 5.39
C LEU A 214 -20.17 11.15 5.82
N GLN A 215 -20.93 12.11 5.28
CA GLN A 215 -22.37 12.27 5.56
C GLN A 215 -23.27 11.35 4.74
N GLN A 216 -22.77 10.69 3.70
CA GLN A 216 -23.57 9.71 2.95
C GLN A 216 -23.92 8.51 3.84
N PRO A 217 -24.96 7.71 3.52
CA PRO A 217 -25.14 6.40 4.12
C PRO A 217 -24.01 5.42 3.74
N MET A 218 -24.00 4.22 4.31
CA MET A 218 -23.09 3.15 3.89
C MET A 218 -23.32 2.80 2.40
N GLU A 219 -22.24 2.72 1.63
CA GLU A 219 -22.24 2.49 0.18
C GLU A 219 -21.65 1.12 -0.21
N THR A 220 -21.64 0.15 0.72
CA THR A 220 -21.02 -1.17 0.52
C THR A 220 -21.47 -1.86 -0.77
N GLU A 221 -22.76 -1.83 -1.08
CA GLU A 221 -23.31 -2.45 -2.30
C GLU A 221 -22.87 -1.73 -3.59
N ALA A 222 -22.73 -0.40 -3.53
CA ALA A 222 -22.26 0.38 -4.68
C ALA A 222 -20.77 0.08 -4.97
N LEU A 223 -19.96 -0.09 -3.92
CA LEU A 223 -18.55 -0.49 -4.04
C LEU A 223 -18.42 -1.90 -4.62
N ILE A 224 -19.24 -2.85 -4.15
CA ILE A 224 -19.29 -4.21 -4.67
C ILE A 224 -19.63 -4.21 -6.16
N ALA A 225 -20.68 -3.49 -6.55
CA ALA A 225 -21.12 -3.39 -7.94
C ALA A 225 -20.04 -2.76 -8.85
N ALA A 226 -19.35 -1.72 -8.37
CA ALA A 226 -18.30 -1.05 -9.14
C ALA A 226 -17.08 -1.94 -9.42
N ALA A 227 -16.80 -2.89 -8.54
CA ALA A 227 -15.68 -3.83 -8.67
C ALA A 227 -16.02 -5.11 -9.45
N GLN A 228 -17.27 -5.27 -9.88
CA GLN A 228 -17.73 -6.50 -10.51
C GLN A 228 -16.93 -6.82 -11.78
N GLY A 229 -16.43 -8.06 -11.86
CA GLY A 229 -15.61 -8.52 -12.99
C GLY A 229 -14.16 -8.02 -12.98
N GLN A 230 -13.74 -7.29 -11.93
CA GLN A 230 -12.39 -6.71 -11.78
C GLN A 230 -11.73 -7.23 -10.49
N PRO A 231 -11.17 -8.46 -10.48
CA PRO A 231 -10.63 -9.07 -9.26
C PRO A 231 -9.47 -8.26 -8.65
N GLU A 232 -8.69 -7.56 -9.46
CA GLU A 232 -7.63 -6.66 -9.02
C GLU A 232 -8.19 -5.48 -8.22
N LEU A 233 -9.24 -4.83 -8.73
CA LEU A 233 -9.90 -3.70 -8.07
C LEU A 233 -10.63 -4.17 -6.79
N ALA A 234 -11.28 -5.34 -6.85
CA ALA A 234 -11.91 -5.97 -5.70
C ALA A 234 -10.91 -6.19 -4.55
N ALA A 235 -9.76 -6.79 -4.86
CA ALA A 235 -8.70 -7.00 -3.88
C ALA A 235 -8.13 -5.67 -3.35
N GLN A 236 -8.02 -4.62 -4.18
CA GLN A 236 -7.60 -3.29 -3.75
C GLN A 236 -8.61 -2.62 -2.79
N ILE A 237 -9.90 -2.67 -3.10
CA ILE A 237 -10.98 -2.13 -2.26
C ILE A 237 -10.98 -2.80 -0.89
N TYR A 238 -10.82 -4.12 -0.85
CA TYR A 238 -10.74 -4.87 0.40
C TYR A 238 -9.48 -4.52 1.20
N ALA A 239 -8.31 -4.46 0.56
CA ALA A 239 -7.05 -4.06 1.21
C ALA A 239 -7.13 -2.63 1.76
N ALA A 240 -7.71 -1.69 1.01
CA ALA A 240 -7.91 -0.32 1.44
C ALA A 240 -8.82 -0.23 2.67
N SER A 241 -9.92 -0.98 2.65
CA SER A 241 -10.85 -1.07 3.79
C SER A 241 -10.14 -1.58 5.05
N LEU A 242 -9.31 -2.63 4.93
CA LEU A 242 -8.52 -3.16 6.06
C LEU A 242 -7.49 -2.17 6.60
N LEU A 243 -6.90 -1.31 5.77
CA LEU A 243 -5.95 -0.29 6.22
C LEU A 243 -6.63 0.90 6.90
N ALA A 244 -7.91 1.14 6.60
CA ALA A 244 -8.66 2.29 7.08
C ALA A 244 -9.23 2.11 8.50
N ILE A 245 -9.34 0.88 9.00
CA ILE A 245 -9.96 0.56 10.29
C ILE A 245 -9.12 -0.40 11.12
N GLU A 246 -9.35 -0.41 12.43
CA GLU A 246 -8.83 -1.44 13.32
C GLU A 246 -9.92 -2.47 13.55
N VAL A 247 -9.76 -3.69 13.05
CA VAL A 247 -10.83 -4.71 13.12
C VAL A 247 -11.00 -5.25 14.55
N ASP A 248 -11.66 -4.49 15.42
CA ASP A 248 -11.84 -4.84 16.83
C ASP A 248 -13.32 -5.00 17.22
N THR A 249 -14.23 -4.30 16.54
CA THR A 249 -15.67 -4.42 16.76
C THR A 249 -16.29 -5.57 15.97
N GLN A 250 -17.48 -6.00 16.37
CA GLN A 250 -18.25 -6.98 15.58
C GLN A 250 -18.76 -6.35 14.28
N ALA A 251 -19.13 -5.06 14.30
CA ALA A 251 -19.66 -4.36 13.15
C ALA A 251 -18.64 -4.26 11.99
N GLU A 252 -17.37 -3.98 12.30
CA GLU A 252 -16.29 -3.97 11.32
C GLU A 252 -15.99 -5.35 10.74
N LYS A 253 -16.06 -6.40 11.56
CA LYS A 253 -15.91 -7.80 11.10
C LYS A 253 -17.03 -8.17 10.14
N ASP A 254 -18.27 -7.87 10.51
CA ASP A 254 -19.45 -8.13 9.67
C ASP A 254 -19.37 -7.33 8.36
N TYR A 255 -18.91 -6.09 8.42
CA TYR A 255 -18.67 -5.25 7.24
C TYR A 255 -17.63 -5.87 6.30
N LEU A 256 -16.46 -6.25 6.81
CA LEU A 256 -15.39 -6.83 6.00
C LEU A 256 -15.78 -8.19 5.43
N GLU A 257 -16.52 -9.01 6.18
CA GLU A 257 -17.05 -10.28 5.69
C GLU A 257 -18.03 -10.06 4.54
N ARG A 258 -19.01 -9.15 4.72
CA ARG A 258 -19.96 -8.79 3.65
C ARG A 258 -19.25 -8.25 2.42
N LEU A 259 -18.28 -7.36 2.62
CA LEU A 259 -17.50 -6.77 1.54
C LEU A 259 -16.72 -7.85 0.77
N ALA A 260 -16.00 -8.73 1.47
CA ALA A 260 -15.25 -9.82 0.84
C ALA A 260 -16.15 -10.76 0.02
N GLN A 261 -17.30 -11.14 0.59
CA GLN A 261 -18.28 -12.01 -0.09
C GLN A 261 -18.84 -11.33 -1.34
N GLY A 262 -19.27 -10.07 -1.24
CA GLY A 262 -19.81 -9.32 -2.37
C GLY A 262 -18.79 -9.11 -3.49
N LEU A 263 -17.54 -8.87 -3.12
CA LEU A 263 -16.41 -8.72 -4.06
C LEU A 263 -15.95 -10.04 -4.69
N GLY A 264 -16.50 -11.18 -4.25
CA GLY A 264 -16.13 -12.51 -4.75
C GLY A 264 -14.70 -12.93 -4.36
N LEU A 265 -14.17 -12.41 -3.25
CA LEU A 265 -12.84 -12.75 -2.77
C LEU A 265 -12.89 -14.06 -1.99
N THR A 266 -12.02 -15.01 -2.35
CA THR A 266 -11.96 -16.29 -1.64
C THR A 266 -11.33 -16.11 -0.24
N PRO A 267 -11.56 -17.06 0.69
CA PRO A 267 -10.89 -17.07 2.00
C PRO A 267 -9.37 -17.05 1.89
N GLU A 268 -8.78 -17.67 0.87
CA GLU A 268 -7.33 -17.64 0.65
C GLU A 268 -6.84 -16.24 0.26
N ILE A 269 -7.57 -15.53 -0.62
CA ILE A 269 -7.20 -14.17 -1.04
C ILE A 269 -7.29 -13.21 0.14
N THR A 270 -8.42 -13.23 0.86
CA THR A 270 -8.63 -12.35 2.02
C THR A 270 -7.60 -12.57 3.12
N ARG A 271 -7.32 -13.83 3.48
CA ARG A 271 -6.25 -14.18 4.44
C ARG A 271 -4.91 -13.62 4.01
N ARG A 272 -4.56 -13.77 2.73
CA ARG A 272 -3.28 -13.29 2.23
C ARG A 272 -3.17 -11.76 2.26
N ILE A 273 -4.26 -11.06 1.96
CA ILE A 273 -4.30 -9.59 2.09
C ILE A 273 -4.10 -9.20 3.57
N GLN A 274 -4.80 -9.86 4.50
CA GLN A 274 -4.66 -9.62 5.94
C GLN A 274 -3.20 -9.82 6.43
N GLU A 275 -2.56 -10.90 6.01
CA GLU A 275 -1.14 -11.19 6.31
C GLU A 275 -0.23 -10.08 5.78
N LEU A 276 -0.44 -9.63 4.54
CA LEU A 276 0.40 -8.62 3.91
C LEU A 276 0.21 -7.22 4.52
N VAL A 277 -0.97 -6.89 5.04
CA VAL A 277 -1.20 -5.64 5.79
C VAL A 277 -0.75 -5.73 7.26
N GLY A 278 -0.30 -6.90 7.71
CA GLY A 278 0.23 -7.10 9.05
C GLY A 278 -0.83 -7.40 10.12
N LEU A 279 -2.04 -7.80 9.72
CA LEU A 279 -3.03 -8.36 10.64
C LEU A 279 -2.65 -9.82 10.93
N GLN A 280 -1.95 -10.04 12.04
CA GLN A 280 -1.77 -11.40 12.58
C GLN A 280 -3.09 -11.84 13.21
N GLN A 281 -3.60 -13.00 12.78
CA GLN A 281 -4.77 -13.60 13.42
C GLN A 281 -4.41 -13.96 14.87
N ALA A 282 -5.22 -13.48 15.81
CA ALA A 282 -5.17 -13.89 17.21
C ALA A 282 -5.69 -15.32 17.37
#